data_AF-A0A8S3J160-F1
#
_entry.id   AF-A0A8S3J160-F1
#
_cell.length_a   1.000
_cell.length_b   1.000
_cell.length_c   1.000
_cell.angle_alpha   90.00
_cell.angle_beta   90.00
_cell.angle_gamma   90.00
#
_symmetry.space_group_name_H-M   'P 1'
#
loop_
_entity.id
_entity.type
_entity.pdbx_description
1 polymer ?
#
loop_
_entity_poly.entity_id
_entity_poly.type
_entity_poly.pdbx_seq_one_letter_code
_entity_poly.pdbx_strand_id
1 'polypeptide(L)'
;VVVTIINYRSQYEYTNIPIKLPKLIDVNDTAPKSSPERFWGTYRSNLYFGLKHRSARSLSGGLMWFDYSKLQQTPDRFLRHWCDQNDRLKYGWNYHDGETFGVEQINDDNLQLNVQWLKQISGEHGGDWTTRISVTPQVCSKT
;
A
#
# COMPACT_ATOMS: atom_id res chain seq x y z
N VAL A 1 33.94 -49.71 28.68
CA VAL A 1 33.79 -49.18 27.30
C VAL A 1 33.00 -47.90 27.38
N VAL A 2 33.63 -46.74 27.21
CA VAL A 2 32.95 -45.44 27.23
C VAL A 2 32.54 -45.15 25.79
N VAL A 3 31.24 -45.17 25.52
CA VAL A 3 30.69 -44.79 24.21
C VAL A 3 30.59 -43.28 24.18
N THR A 4 31.46 -42.63 23.42
CA THR A 4 31.36 -41.20 23.12
C THR A 4 30.19 -41.00 22.16
N ILE A 5 29.11 -40.38 22.63
CA ILE A 5 28.01 -39.95 21.78
C ILE A 5 28.52 -38.78 20.94
N ILE A 6 28.73 -39.01 19.65
CA ILE A 6 29.07 -37.97 18.67
C ILE A 6 27.84 -37.08 18.51
N ASN A 7 28.01 -35.78 18.75
CA ASN A 7 26.96 -34.75 18.64
C ASN A 7 26.23 -34.83 17.29
N TYR A 8 24.99 -35.29 17.30
CA TYR A 8 24.07 -35.16 16.18
C TYR A 8 23.63 -33.69 16.08
N ARG A 9 24.38 -32.84 15.37
CA ARG A 9 23.86 -31.54 14.95
C ARG A 9 22.78 -31.77 13.92
N SER A 10 21.55 -31.50 14.33
CA SER A 10 20.33 -31.65 13.55
C SER A 10 20.36 -30.73 12.32
N GLN A 11 20.02 -31.27 11.14
CA GLN A 11 19.88 -30.50 9.89
C GLN A 11 18.80 -29.40 9.95
N TYR A 12 17.96 -29.39 10.99
CA TYR A 12 16.91 -28.39 11.20
C TYR A 12 17.44 -27.02 11.70
N GLU A 13 18.74 -26.88 12.04
CA GLU A 13 19.30 -25.58 12.45
C GLU A 13 19.41 -24.56 11.29
N TYR A 14 19.32 -25.00 10.04
CA TYR A 14 19.46 -24.13 8.85
C TYR A 14 18.13 -23.67 8.26
N THR A 15 16.98 -24.21 8.70
CA THR A 15 15.69 -23.98 8.03
C THR A 15 15.03 -22.66 8.39
N ASN A 16 15.45 -21.97 9.45
CA ASN A 16 14.79 -20.75 9.96
C ASN A 16 15.75 -19.60 10.32
N ILE A 17 16.96 -19.58 9.76
CA ILE A 17 17.92 -18.48 9.98
C ILE A 17 18.13 -17.69 8.68
N PRO A 18 18.20 -16.35 8.75
CA PRO A 18 18.64 -15.55 7.61
C PRO A 18 20.00 -16.02 7.11
N ILE A 19 20.18 -15.97 5.80
CA ILE A 19 21.44 -16.37 5.16
C ILE A 19 22.57 -15.48 5.70
N LYS A 20 23.68 -16.11 6.12
CA LYS A 20 24.87 -15.44 6.64
C LYS A 20 25.74 -14.89 5.51
N LEU A 21 25.21 -13.94 4.76
CA LEU A 21 25.94 -13.18 3.74
C LEU A 21 25.97 -11.70 4.11
N PRO A 22 26.94 -10.92 3.59
CA PRO A 22 26.92 -9.47 3.72
C PRO A 22 25.56 -8.93 3.25
N LYS A 23 24.99 -8.00 4.02
CA LYS A 23 23.72 -7.38 3.65
C LYS A 23 23.93 -6.50 2.44
N LEU A 24 23.05 -6.62 1.44
CA LEU A 24 23.05 -5.75 0.26
C LEU A 24 22.56 -4.33 0.59
N ILE A 25 21.66 -4.23 1.57
CA ILE A 25 21.07 -3.00 2.06
C ILE A 25 21.58 -2.69 3.47
N ASP A 26 21.82 -1.41 3.73
CA ASP A 26 22.21 -0.97 5.07
C ASP A 26 21.01 -0.96 6.03
N VAL A 27 21.29 -1.01 7.33
CA VAL A 27 20.27 -1.08 8.39
C VAL A 27 19.34 0.14 8.35
N ASN A 28 19.86 1.30 7.97
CA ASN A 28 19.14 2.57 7.93
C ASN A 28 18.73 3.01 6.52
N ASP A 29 18.78 2.11 5.54
CA ASP A 29 18.55 2.48 4.13
C ASP A 29 17.14 3.05 3.88
N THR A 30 16.15 2.61 4.67
CA THR A 30 14.76 3.11 4.59
C THR A 30 14.48 4.31 5.48
N ALA A 31 15.46 4.79 6.25
CA ALA A 31 15.29 5.95 7.12
C ALA A 31 15.02 7.22 6.30
N PRO A 32 14.29 8.20 6.84
CA PRO A 32 13.98 9.44 6.12
C PRO A 32 15.26 10.23 5.77
N LYS A 33 16.35 10.07 6.53
CA LYS A 33 17.64 10.71 6.25
C LYS A 33 18.40 10.05 5.09
N SER A 34 18.29 8.74 4.93
CA SER A 34 19.02 7.99 3.90
C SER A 34 18.28 7.98 2.56
N SER A 35 16.96 7.87 2.60
CA SER A 35 16.09 7.79 1.41
C SER A 35 14.82 8.64 1.57
N PRO A 36 14.93 9.98 1.66
CA PRO A 36 13.79 10.88 1.87
C PRO A 36 12.73 10.74 0.75
N GLU A 37 13.19 10.62 -0.50
CA GLU A 37 12.33 10.54 -1.68
C GLU A 37 11.42 9.31 -1.69
N ARG A 38 11.79 8.25 -0.99
CA ARG A 38 11.00 7.00 -0.92
C ARG A 38 10.45 6.76 0.49
N PHE A 39 10.60 7.70 1.42
CA PHE A 39 10.16 7.46 2.79
C PHE A 39 8.65 7.25 2.85
N TRP A 40 7.88 8.15 2.24
CA TRP A 40 6.44 8.06 2.04
C TRP A 40 6.09 7.58 0.63
N GLY A 41 5.07 6.74 0.52
CA GLY A 41 4.52 6.34 -0.77
C GLY A 41 3.22 5.55 -0.66
N THR A 42 2.71 5.15 -1.81
CA THR A 42 1.50 4.33 -1.99
C THR A 42 1.75 2.84 -1.71
N TYR A 43 2.50 2.54 -0.65
CA TYR A 43 2.99 1.18 -0.33
C TYR A 43 1.92 0.23 0.26
N ARG A 44 0.63 0.57 0.12
CA ARG A 44 -0.50 -0.26 0.54
C ARG A 44 -1.38 -0.63 -0.65
N SER A 45 -0.79 -1.35 -1.61
CA SER A 45 -1.41 -1.74 -2.87
C SER A 45 -2.63 -2.66 -2.74
N ASN A 46 -2.87 -3.23 -1.55
CA ASN A 46 -4.05 -4.02 -1.25
C ASN A 46 -5.32 -3.15 -1.05
N LEU A 47 -5.16 -1.84 -0.90
CA LEU A 47 -6.25 -0.87 -0.83
C LEU A 47 -6.42 -0.19 -2.19
N TYR A 48 -7.64 0.28 -2.47
CA TYR A 48 -7.88 1.13 -3.63
C TYR A 48 -6.96 2.35 -3.60
N PHE A 49 -6.96 3.11 -2.50
CA PHE A 49 -5.93 4.10 -2.23
C PHE A 49 -5.40 3.97 -0.80
N GLY A 50 -4.07 3.87 -0.66
CA GLY A 50 -3.43 3.68 0.64
C GLY A 50 -2.01 4.24 0.69
N LEU A 51 -1.69 4.91 1.80
CA LEU A 51 -0.37 5.52 2.04
C LEU A 51 0.26 4.92 3.28
N LYS A 52 1.59 4.80 3.27
CA LYS A 52 2.39 4.34 4.40
C LYS A 52 3.84 4.80 4.23
N HIS A 53 4.57 4.97 5.33
CA HIS A 53 6.01 5.17 5.28
C HIS A 53 6.82 3.90 5.58
N ARG A 54 8.06 3.83 5.08
CA ARG A 54 8.97 2.66 5.14
C ARG A 54 9.70 2.49 6.48
N SER A 55 8.96 2.47 7.59
CA SER A 55 9.50 2.10 8.91
C SER A 55 8.83 0.83 9.45
N ALA A 56 9.50 0.17 10.41
CA ALA A 56 8.95 -1.00 11.10
C ALA A 56 7.65 -0.67 11.87
N ARG A 57 7.57 0.54 12.45
CA ARG A 57 6.36 1.10 13.09
C ARG A 57 5.89 2.29 12.28
N SER A 58 5.02 2.02 11.32
CA SER A 58 4.61 2.99 10.32
C SER A 58 3.26 3.62 10.61
N LEU A 59 3.14 4.93 10.47
CA LEU A 59 1.88 5.62 10.23
C LEU A 59 1.36 5.23 8.84
N SER A 60 0.07 4.90 8.79
CA SER A 60 -0.60 4.49 7.56
C SER A 60 -1.96 5.15 7.45
N GLY A 61 -2.34 5.51 6.23
CA GLY A 61 -3.66 6.03 5.88
C GLY A 61 -4.26 5.29 4.69
N GLY A 62 -5.53 5.55 4.40
CA GLY A 62 -6.20 5.00 3.24
C GLY A 62 -7.56 5.64 3.01
N LEU A 63 -8.08 5.44 1.81
CA LEU A 63 -9.41 5.90 1.41
C LEU A 63 -10.45 4.81 1.71
N MET A 64 -11.63 5.25 2.14
CA MET A 64 -12.84 4.46 2.19
C MET A 64 -13.98 5.29 1.64
N TRP A 65 -14.92 4.67 0.95
CA TRP A 65 -16.16 5.31 0.50
C TRP A 65 -17.29 4.30 0.44
N PHE A 66 -18.51 4.79 0.41
CA PHE A 66 -19.69 3.95 0.20
C PHE A 66 -20.78 4.75 -0.50
N ASP A 67 -21.65 4.03 -1.19
CA ASP A 67 -22.88 4.57 -1.74
C ASP A 67 -24.03 4.27 -0.77
N TYR A 68 -24.64 5.32 -0.22
CA TYR A 68 -25.76 5.17 0.72
C TYR A 68 -26.95 4.41 0.10
N SER A 69 -27.16 4.50 -1.21
CA SER A 69 -28.25 3.80 -1.90
C SER A 69 -28.07 2.27 -1.89
N LYS A 70 -26.81 1.79 -1.81
CA LYS A 70 -26.46 0.37 -1.75
C LYS A 70 -26.56 -0.21 -0.35
N LEU A 71 -26.70 0.62 0.69
CA LEU A 71 -26.74 0.19 2.08
C LEU A 71 -27.85 -0.85 2.34
N GLN A 72 -29.02 -0.67 1.71
CA GLN A 72 -30.16 -1.60 1.87
C GLN A 72 -30.05 -2.84 0.97
N GLN A 73 -29.31 -2.77 -0.14
CA GLN A 73 -29.23 -3.85 -1.13
C GLN A 73 -28.13 -4.85 -0.78
N THR A 74 -26.98 -4.36 -0.31
CA THR A 74 -25.79 -5.17 -0.01
C THR A 74 -25.16 -4.70 1.32
N PRO A 75 -25.76 -5.03 2.47
CA PRO A 75 -25.34 -4.54 3.78
C PRO A 75 -23.96 -5.05 4.23
N ASP A 76 -23.42 -6.07 3.57
CA ASP A 76 -22.09 -6.64 3.81
C ASP A 76 -21.01 -6.03 2.90
N ARG A 77 -21.40 -5.30 1.83
CA ARG A 77 -20.48 -4.85 0.76
C ARG A 77 -20.71 -3.41 0.32
N PHE A 78 -21.33 -2.61 1.17
CA PHE A 78 -21.57 -1.18 0.91
C PHE A 78 -20.29 -0.34 1.02
N LEU A 79 -19.35 -0.72 1.89
CA LEU A 79 -18.12 0.01 2.15
C LEU A 79 -16.96 -0.50 1.27
N ARG A 80 -16.40 0.39 0.46
CA ARG A 80 -15.19 0.15 -0.33
C ARG A 80 -13.96 0.54 0.46
N HIS A 81 -12.97 -0.36 0.48
CA HIS A 81 -11.68 -0.09 1.10
C HIS A 81 -10.56 -0.92 0.46
N TRP A 82 -10.73 -2.24 0.41
CA TRP A 82 -9.74 -3.19 -0.13
C TRP A 82 -10.03 -3.46 -1.59
N CYS A 83 -8.98 -3.69 -2.36
CA CYS A 83 -9.09 -4.18 -3.73
C CYS A 83 -9.70 -5.58 -3.72
N ASP A 84 -11.03 -5.66 -3.88
CA ASP A 84 -11.77 -6.91 -3.95
C ASP A 84 -12.32 -7.10 -5.37
N GLN A 85 -11.93 -8.20 -6.00
CA GLN A 85 -12.37 -8.54 -7.35
C GLN A 85 -13.90 -8.71 -7.44
N ASN A 86 -14.55 -9.07 -6.33
CA ASN A 86 -16.00 -9.18 -6.26
C ASN A 86 -16.69 -7.82 -6.43
N ASP A 87 -16.01 -6.69 -6.15
CA ASP A 87 -16.59 -5.35 -6.28
C ASP A 87 -16.80 -4.97 -7.74
N ARG A 88 -16.13 -5.66 -8.68
CA ARG A 88 -16.24 -5.44 -10.14
C ARG A 88 -15.94 -4.00 -10.55
N LEU A 89 -15.11 -3.30 -9.78
CA LEU A 89 -14.65 -1.95 -10.06
C LEU A 89 -13.60 -1.93 -11.17
N LYS A 90 -13.60 -0.86 -11.97
CA LYS A 90 -12.47 -0.55 -12.85
C LYS A 90 -11.65 0.53 -12.19
N TYR A 91 -10.43 0.21 -11.78
CA TYR A 91 -9.55 1.13 -11.08
C TYR A 91 -8.11 0.96 -11.53
N GLY A 92 -7.33 2.02 -11.37
CA GLY A 92 -5.90 1.99 -11.65
C GLY A 92 -5.27 3.37 -11.73
N TRP A 93 -3.95 3.36 -11.71
CA TRP A 93 -3.13 4.54 -11.91
C TRP A 93 -3.09 4.90 -13.39
N ASN A 94 -3.59 6.09 -13.73
CA ASN A 94 -3.37 6.68 -15.05
C ASN A 94 -1.94 7.20 -15.17
N TYR A 95 -1.42 7.79 -14.08
CA TYR A 95 -0.05 8.26 -13.96
C TYR A 95 0.47 7.91 -12.57
N HIS A 96 1.68 7.38 -12.46
CA HIS A 96 2.35 7.16 -11.18
C HIS A 96 3.84 7.03 -11.43
N ASP A 97 4.66 7.88 -10.82
CA ASP A 97 6.12 7.88 -11.01
C ASP A 97 6.85 6.99 -9.99
N GLY A 98 6.15 6.53 -8.95
CA GLY A 98 6.70 5.70 -7.87
C GLY A 98 7.30 6.51 -6.72
N GLU A 99 7.39 7.84 -6.86
CA GLU A 99 8.15 8.68 -5.96
C GLU A 99 7.41 9.97 -5.61
N THR A 100 7.06 10.84 -6.54
CA THR A 100 6.57 12.20 -6.22
C THR A 100 5.09 12.41 -6.42
N PHE A 101 4.45 11.71 -7.37
CA PHE A 101 3.04 11.93 -7.65
C PHE A 101 2.33 10.70 -8.22
N GLY A 102 0.99 10.75 -8.17
CA GLY A 102 0.15 9.78 -8.84
C GLY A 102 -1.25 10.33 -9.09
N VAL A 103 -1.87 9.86 -10.16
CA VAL A 103 -3.26 10.11 -10.53
C VAL A 103 -3.94 8.78 -10.77
N GLU A 104 -4.80 8.41 -9.84
CA GLU A 104 -5.62 7.20 -9.89
C GLU A 104 -7.05 7.56 -10.31
N GLN A 105 -7.65 6.70 -11.11
CA GLN A 105 -9.06 6.74 -11.42
C GLN A 105 -9.74 5.47 -10.96
N ILE A 106 -10.86 5.60 -10.26
CA ILE A 106 -11.69 4.49 -9.77
C ILE A 106 -13.11 4.72 -10.27
N ASN A 107 -13.65 3.79 -11.05
CA ASN A 107 -15.02 3.81 -11.53
C ASN A 107 -15.87 2.81 -10.72
N ASP A 108 -16.84 3.31 -9.96
CA ASP A 108 -17.81 2.57 -9.14
C ASP A 108 -19.23 2.87 -9.59
N ASP A 109 -19.69 2.09 -10.58
CA ASP A 109 -21.00 2.22 -11.22
C ASP A 109 -21.31 3.67 -11.65
N ASN A 110 -22.10 4.39 -10.85
CA ASN A 110 -22.56 5.75 -11.12
C ASN A 110 -21.58 6.82 -10.60
N LEU A 111 -20.46 6.43 -10.01
CA LEU A 111 -19.46 7.33 -9.45
C LEU A 111 -18.10 7.10 -10.12
N GLN A 112 -17.42 8.18 -10.46
CA GLN A 112 -16.02 8.18 -10.82
C GLN A 112 -15.25 9.00 -9.80
N LEU A 113 -14.32 8.36 -9.12
CA LEU A 113 -13.38 8.98 -8.21
C LEU A 113 -12.07 9.25 -8.96
N ASN A 114 -11.54 10.46 -8.79
CA ASN A 114 -10.20 10.83 -9.21
C ASN A 114 -9.38 11.12 -7.95
N VAL A 115 -8.35 10.32 -7.71
CA VAL A 115 -7.47 10.45 -6.56
C VAL A 115 -6.11 10.93 -7.03
N GLN A 116 -5.74 12.13 -6.63
CA GLN A 116 -4.47 12.74 -6.98
C GLN A 116 -3.62 12.82 -5.72
N TRP A 117 -2.42 12.28 -5.79
CA TRP A 117 -1.45 12.32 -4.71
C TRP A 117 -0.22 13.08 -5.17
N LEU A 118 0.26 13.98 -4.33
CA LEU A 118 1.46 14.76 -4.55
C LEU A 118 2.29 14.77 -3.27
N LYS A 119 3.60 14.58 -3.41
CA LYS A 119 4.57 14.68 -2.32
C LYS A 119 5.55 15.80 -2.59
N GLN A 120 5.80 16.59 -1.57
CA GLN A 120 6.83 17.60 -1.53
C GLN A 120 7.91 17.14 -0.55
N ILE A 121 9.14 16.98 -1.05
CA ILE A 121 10.26 16.61 -0.20
C ILE A 121 10.73 17.86 0.56
N SER A 122 10.61 17.82 1.88
CA SER A 122 10.94 18.91 2.80
C SER A 122 11.39 18.35 4.15
N GLY A 123 12.21 19.11 4.89
CA GLY A 123 12.64 18.77 6.24
C GLY A 123 13.43 17.45 6.38
N GLU A 124 13.55 16.94 7.61
CA GLU A 124 14.32 15.72 7.94
C GLU A 124 13.46 14.46 8.15
N HIS A 125 12.13 14.57 7.99
CA HIS A 125 11.17 13.52 8.35
C HIS A 125 10.45 12.91 7.13
N GLY A 126 11.01 13.09 5.93
CA GLY A 126 10.49 12.50 4.69
C GLY A 126 9.46 13.34 3.93
N GLY A 127 9.36 14.64 4.24
CA GLY A 127 8.52 15.58 3.52
C GLY A 127 7.04 15.56 3.87
N ASP A 128 6.31 16.36 3.12
CA ASP A 128 4.86 16.54 3.22
C ASP A 128 4.18 15.91 2.01
N TRP A 129 2.93 15.50 2.16
CA TRP A 129 2.13 15.00 1.05
C TRP A 129 0.70 15.49 1.15
N THR A 130 0.06 15.63 0.00
CA THR A 130 -1.34 16.02 -0.11
C THR A 130 -2.05 15.05 -1.05
N THR A 131 -3.25 14.64 -0.64
CA THR A 131 -4.15 13.86 -1.50
C THR A 131 -5.40 14.68 -1.76
N ARG A 132 -5.73 14.87 -3.04
CA ARG A 132 -7.00 15.42 -3.48
C ARG A 132 -7.88 14.29 -3.98
N ILE A 133 -9.10 14.24 -3.47
CA ILE A 133 -10.13 13.28 -3.91
C ILE A 133 -11.24 14.10 -4.55
N SER A 134 -11.57 13.80 -5.80
CA SER A 134 -12.68 14.41 -6.53
C SER A 134 -13.64 13.33 -6.98
N VAL A 135 -14.94 13.57 -6.83
CA VAL A 135 -15.98 12.61 -7.18
C VAL A 135 -16.91 13.25 -8.19
N THR A 136 -17.17 12.54 -9.28
CA THR A 136 -18.08 12.97 -10.34
C THR A 136 -19.11 11.89 -10.60
N PRO A 137 -20.40 12.24 -10.81
CA PRO A 137 -21.38 11.27 -11.25
C PRO A 137 -21.08 10.84 -12.69
N GLN A 138 -21.09 9.54 -12.94
CA GLN A 138 -21.02 8.97 -14.27
C GLN A 138 -22.41 9.06 -14.92
N VAL A 139 -22.52 9.78 -16.02
CA VAL A 139 -23.76 9.80 -16.81
C VAL A 139 -23.86 8.47 -17.55
N CYS A 140 -24.83 7.64 -17.17
CA CYS A 140 -25.14 6.43 -17.91
C CYS A 140 -25.65 6.83 -19.31
N SER A 141 -24.85 6.58 -20.35
CA SER A 141 -25.32 6.67 -21.73
C SER A 141 -26.36 5.56 -21.94
N LYS A 142 -27.65 5.92 -21.88
CA LYS A 142 -28.73 5.01 -22.25
C LYS A 142 -28.46 4.54 -23.68
N THR A 143 -28.16 3.25 -23.82
CA THR A 143 -28.09 2.56 -25.11
C THR A 143 -29.36 1.76 -25.28
#